data_AF-D2V6H1-F1
#
_entry.id   AF-D2V6H1-F1
#
_cell.length_a   1.000
_cell.length_b   1.000
_cell.length_c   1.000
_cell.angle_alpha   90.00
_cell.angle_beta   90.00
_cell.angle_gamma   90.00
#
_symmetry.space_group_name_H-M   'P 1'
#
loop_
_entity.id
_entity.type
_entity.pdbx_description
1 polymer ?
#
loop_
_entity_poly.entity_id
_entity_poly.type
_entity_poly.pdbx_seq_one_letter_code
_entity_poly.pdbx_strand_id
1 'polypeptide(L)'
;MATSKNQLVLTMSDYYDCPLHGVANLFDQPHIYEKHGTIDNDFEPFYYLKPIYDTNFLKLLLEDWDIWVRYYDTMIRNELGPKDLHPCLAIDQERSKQVEELLKKYSYNISTEEVDQVIKAYGEFTPKTKVRGVAKPDTVNWSNIEYGANYSVLNFLSDTRGVIKRDKLTDVTFEFKYSEDE
;
A
#
# COMPACT_ATOMS: atom_id res chain seq x y z
N MET A 1 -12.21 11.01 20.95
CA MET A 1 -11.39 10.94 19.71
C MET A 1 -11.93 9.77 18.89
N ALA A 2 -12.15 9.96 17.59
CA ALA A 2 -12.64 8.90 16.72
C ALA A 2 -11.49 7.91 16.42
N THR A 3 -11.71 6.64 16.73
CA THR A 3 -10.85 5.53 16.32
C THR A 3 -11.55 4.75 15.23
N SER A 4 -10.82 4.38 14.18
CA SER A 4 -11.33 3.46 13.17
C SER A 4 -11.30 2.02 13.69
N LYS A 5 -12.21 1.16 13.21
CA LYS A 5 -12.02 -0.29 13.31
C LYS A 5 -10.71 -0.67 12.60
N ASN A 6 -10.01 -1.73 13.02
CA ASN A 6 -8.83 -2.24 12.30
C ASN A 6 -9.08 -2.29 10.79
N GLN A 7 -8.29 -1.52 10.06
CA GLN A 7 -8.32 -1.40 8.60
C GLN A 7 -7.25 -2.29 7.99
N LEU A 8 -7.48 -2.76 6.77
CA LEU A 8 -6.53 -3.61 6.05
C LEU A 8 -5.32 -2.80 5.56
N VAL A 9 -4.12 -3.33 5.75
CA VAL A 9 -2.93 -2.86 5.04
C VAL A 9 -2.82 -3.64 3.73
N LEU A 10 -2.71 -2.94 2.62
CA LEU A 10 -2.70 -3.50 1.28
C LEU A 10 -1.27 -3.70 0.77
N THR A 11 -0.40 -2.71 0.97
CA THR A 11 1.02 -2.78 0.59
C THR A 11 1.87 -2.08 1.65
N MET A 12 3.15 -2.41 1.68
CA MET A 12 4.11 -1.78 2.59
C MET A 12 5.46 -1.63 1.91
N SER A 13 5.53 -0.67 1.00
CA SER A 13 6.67 -0.45 0.11
C SER A 13 7.93 0.05 0.82
N ASP A 14 7.81 0.61 2.03
CA ASP A 14 8.96 0.97 2.85
C ASP A 14 8.76 0.58 4.32
N TYR A 15 9.76 -0.10 4.89
CA TYR A 15 9.77 -0.63 6.24
C TYR A 15 11.18 -0.64 6.83
N TYR A 16 11.36 0.09 7.94
CA TYR A 16 12.58 0.03 8.73
C TYR A 16 12.27 -0.60 10.10
N ASP A 17 11.94 0.22 11.10
CA ASP A 17 11.47 -0.22 12.43
C ASP A 17 9.94 -0.21 12.54
N CYS A 18 9.26 0.43 11.59
CA CYS A 18 7.82 0.46 11.43
C CYS A 18 7.48 0.68 9.94
N PRO A 19 6.21 0.53 9.54
CA PRO A 19 5.76 0.91 8.20
C PRO A 19 6.04 2.40 7.98
N LEU A 20 6.73 2.73 6.89
CA LEU A 20 7.07 4.11 6.54
C LEU A 20 6.20 4.60 5.38
N HIS A 21 5.99 3.74 4.38
CA HIS A 21 5.20 4.06 3.20
C HIS A 21 4.47 2.80 2.70
N GLY A 22 3.31 2.99 2.10
CA GLY A 22 2.52 1.91 1.51
C GLY A 22 1.07 2.31 1.28
N VAL A 23 0.20 1.31 1.15
CA VAL A 23 -1.23 1.50 0.96
C VAL A 23 -2.00 0.80 2.06
N ALA A 24 -2.98 1.46 2.65
CA ALA A 24 -3.88 0.88 3.62
C ALA A 24 -5.26 1.53 3.52
N ASN A 25 -6.28 0.82 4.01
CA ASN A 25 -7.63 1.36 4.03
C ASN A 25 -7.79 2.39 5.14
N LEU A 26 -8.58 3.42 4.85
CA LEU A 26 -9.21 4.29 5.84
C LEU A 26 -10.69 4.33 5.50
N PHE A 27 -11.54 3.91 6.44
CA PHE A 27 -12.98 3.75 6.22
C PHE A 27 -13.30 2.90 4.96
N ASP A 28 -12.61 1.76 4.82
CA ASP A 28 -12.73 0.82 3.70
C ASP A 28 -12.31 1.39 2.31
N GLN A 29 -11.71 2.59 2.26
CA GLN A 29 -11.15 3.16 1.03
C GLN A 29 -9.61 3.14 1.04
N PRO A 30 -8.95 2.77 -0.08
CA PRO A 30 -7.51 2.69 -0.17
C PRO A 30 -6.87 4.09 -0.14
N HIS A 31 -5.90 4.27 0.75
CA HIS A 31 -5.09 5.48 0.86
C HIS A 31 -3.61 5.09 0.81
N ILE A 32 -2.82 5.89 0.10
CA ILE A 32 -1.37 5.91 0.32
C ILE A 32 -1.16 6.46 1.73
N TYR A 33 -0.37 5.78 2.54
CA TYR A 33 0.13 6.32 3.79
C TYR A 33 1.62 6.63 3.70
N GLU A 34 2.02 7.75 4.28
CA GLU A 34 3.41 8.15 4.40
C GLU A 34 3.69 8.68 5.80
N LYS A 35 4.66 8.09 6.49
CA LYS A 35 5.04 8.48 7.84
C LYS A 35 5.71 9.85 7.81
N HIS A 36 5.28 10.76 8.66
CA HIS A 36 5.92 12.06 8.85
C HIS A 36 6.67 12.10 10.19
N GLY A 37 7.89 12.64 10.16
CA GLY A 37 8.82 12.69 11.30
C GLY A 37 10.02 11.75 11.12
N THR A 38 11.17 12.14 11.68
CA THR A 38 12.38 11.31 11.66
C THR A 38 12.31 10.21 12.72
N ILE A 39 13.08 9.13 12.52
CA ILE A 39 13.23 8.06 13.52
C ILE A 39 13.80 8.60 14.84
N ASP A 40 14.59 9.67 14.77
CA ASP A 40 15.31 10.27 15.91
C ASP A 40 14.52 11.32 16.70
N ASN A 41 13.29 11.65 16.28
CA ASN A 41 12.46 12.63 16.97
C ASN A 41 11.38 11.90 17.77
N ASP A 42 11.47 11.95 19.10
CA ASP A 42 10.55 11.31 20.07
C ASP A 42 9.09 11.82 20.00
N PHE A 43 8.75 12.65 19.00
CA PHE A 43 7.37 13.03 18.74
C PHE A 43 6.66 11.87 18.05
N GLU A 44 5.56 11.42 18.67
CA GLU A 44 4.69 10.35 18.17
C GLU A 44 4.47 10.48 16.65
N PRO A 45 4.97 9.52 15.84
CA PRO A 45 4.92 9.67 14.39
C PRO A 45 3.48 9.55 13.91
N PHE A 46 3.04 10.56 13.17
CA PHE A 46 1.78 10.53 12.44
C PHE A 46 2.05 10.21 10.97
N TYR A 47 0.97 9.91 10.24
CA TYR A 47 0.98 9.58 8.82
C TYR A 47 0.13 10.59 8.08
N TYR A 48 0.58 10.95 6.88
CA TYR A 48 -0.29 11.56 5.87
C TYR A 48 -0.93 10.45 5.05
N LEU A 49 -2.23 10.59 4.79
CA LEU A 49 -3.03 9.67 4.01
C LEU A 49 -3.59 10.39 2.80
N LYS A 50 -3.31 9.86 1.61
CA LYS A 50 -3.79 10.37 0.32
C LYS A 50 -4.70 9.34 -0.33
N PRO A 51 -5.99 9.65 -0.58
CA PRO A 51 -6.91 8.71 -1.18
C PRO A 51 -6.47 8.31 -2.59
N ILE A 52 -6.63 7.02 -2.92
CA ILE A 52 -6.37 6.49 -4.26
C ILE A 52 -7.70 6.33 -5.00
N TYR A 53 -7.92 7.18 -6.01
CA TYR A 53 -9.13 7.12 -6.82
C TYR A 53 -8.95 6.35 -8.13
N ASP A 54 -7.73 6.34 -8.69
CA ASP A 54 -7.43 5.57 -9.91
C ASP A 54 -7.26 4.09 -9.56
N THR A 55 -8.19 3.26 -10.02
CA THR A 55 -8.15 1.80 -9.81
C THR A 55 -6.96 1.14 -10.52
N ASN A 56 -6.51 1.67 -11.66
CA ASN A 56 -5.33 1.12 -12.35
C ASN A 56 -4.06 1.39 -11.55
N PHE A 57 -3.97 2.57 -10.94
CA PHE A 57 -2.86 2.88 -10.04
C PHE A 57 -2.82 1.94 -8.85
N LEU A 58 -3.97 1.70 -8.20
CA LEU A 58 -4.06 0.75 -7.10
C LEU A 58 -3.63 -0.67 -7.53
N LYS A 59 -4.08 -1.14 -8.69
CA LYS A 59 -3.70 -2.47 -9.21
C LYS A 59 -2.20 -2.59 -9.42
N LEU A 60 -1.54 -1.55 -9.94
CA LEU A 60 -0.09 -1.56 -10.15
C LEU A 60 0.67 -1.60 -8.81
N LEU A 61 0.23 -0.85 -7.80
CA LEU A 61 0.83 -0.91 -6.46
C LEU A 61 0.69 -2.28 -5.82
N LEU A 62 -0.48 -2.91 -5.95
CA LEU A 62 -0.73 -4.27 -5.45
C LEU A 62 0.12 -5.30 -6.19
N GLU A 63 0.26 -5.15 -7.51
CA GLU A 63 1.07 -6.06 -8.32
C GLU A 63 2.56 -5.96 -8.00
N ASP A 64 3.08 -4.74 -7.83
CA ASP A 64 4.46 -4.50 -7.39
C ASP A 64 4.73 -5.16 -6.02
N TRP A 65 3.78 -4.98 -5.09
CA TRP A 65 3.84 -5.60 -3.78
C TRP A 65 3.81 -7.13 -3.84
N ASP A 66 2.94 -7.71 -4.66
CA ASP A 66 2.84 -9.16 -4.82
C ASP A 66 4.14 -9.76 -5.40
N ILE A 67 4.80 -9.05 -6.32
CA ILE A 67 6.12 -9.44 -6.85
C ILE A 67 7.15 -9.48 -5.72
N TRP A 68 7.23 -8.42 -4.91
CA TRP A 68 8.14 -8.38 -3.77
C TRP A 68 7.84 -9.47 -2.75
N VAL A 69 6.57 -9.71 -2.45
CA VAL A 69 6.12 -10.77 -1.54
C VAL A 69 6.59 -12.15 -2.00
N ARG A 70 6.46 -12.47 -3.30
CA ARG A 70 6.94 -13.74 -3.85
C ARG A 70 8.45 -13.92 -3.67
N TYR A 71 9.22 -12.89 -4.00
CA TYR A 71 10.66 -12.90 -3.78
C TYR A 71 11.01 -13.10 -2.32
N TYR A 72 10.36 -12.33 -1.44
CA TYR A 72 10.60 -12.35 -0.01
C TYR A 72 10.28 -13.70 0.64
N ASP A 73 9.12 -14.29 0.30
CA ASP A 73 8.70 -15.58 0.81
C ASP A 73 9.65 -16.71 0.31
N THR A 74 10.23 -16.58 -0.89
CA THR A 74 11.25 -17.49 -1.43
C THR A 74 12.60 -17.32 -0.72
N MET A 75 12.98 -16.07 -0.43
CA MET A 75 14.19 -15.72 0.32
C MET A 75 14.16 -16.27 1.74
N ILE A 76 13.06 -16.09 2.48
CA ILE A 76 12.91 -16.63 3.85
C ILE A 76 13.02 -18.16 3.87
N ARG A 77 12.47 -18.84 2.85
CA ARG A 77 12.56 -20.30 2.73
C ARG A 77 13.93 -20.79 2.27
N ASN A 78 14.84 -19.87 1.94
CA ASN A 78 16.16 -20.15 1.40
C ASN A 78 16.10 -20.95 0.07
N GLU A 79 15.11 -20.62 -0.76
CA GLU A 79 14.78 -21.30 -2.02
C GLU A 79 15.17 -20.46 -3.27
N LEU A 80 15.92 -19.36 -3.10
CA LEU A 80 16.31 -18.49 -4.22
C LEU A 80 17.21 -19.24 -5.22
N GLY A 81 16.85 -19.13 -6.49
CA GLY A 81 17.65 -19.59 -7.60
C GLY A 81 18.81 -18.64 -7.93
N PRO A 82 19.82 -19.08 -8.71
CA PRO A 82 21.00 -18.28 -9.02
C PRO A 82 20.74 -16.97 -9.81
N LYS A 83 19.57 -16.86 -10.43
CA LYS A 83 19.17 -15.69 -11.24
C LYS A 83 18.18 -14.77 -10.51
N ASP A 84 17.70 -15.16 -9.32
CA ASP A 84 16.80 -14.33 -8.53
C ASP A 84 17.59 -13.16 -7.94
N LEU A 85 17.02 -11.95 -7.97
CA LEU A 85 17.70 -10.73 -7.57
C LEU A 85 16.74 -9.81 -6.84
N HIS A 86 17.11 -9.34 -5.65
CA HIS A 86 16.31 -8.35 -4.94
C HIS A 86 15.94 -7.17 -5.87
N PRO A 87 14.66 -6.75 -5.97
CA PRO A 87 13.51 -7.15 -5.14
C PRO A 87 12.60 -8.26 -5.71
N CYS A 88 12.96 -8.96 -6.80
CA CYS A 88 12.06 -9.87 -7.51
C CYS A 88 12.70 -11.21 -7.93
N LEU A 89 11.87 -12.23 -8.13
CA LEU A 89 12.34 -13.50 -8.72
C LEU A 89 12.71 -13.30 -10.20
N ALA A 90 13.56 -14.17 -10.75
CA ALA A 90 14.00 -14.09 -12.14
C ALA A 90 12.82 -14.07 -13.13
N ILE A 91 11.77 -14.84 -12.84
CA ILE A 91 10.55 -14.90 -13.65
C ILE A 91 9.73 -13.60 -13.61
N ASP A 92 9.88 -12.81 -12.54
CA ASP A 92 9.13 -11.58 -12.33
C ASP A 92 9.90 -10.33 -12.80
N GLN A 93 11.19 -10.43 -13.14
CA GLN A 93 12.06 -9.27 -13.45
C GLN A 93 11.52 -8.39 -14.58
N GLU A 94 11.09 -8.98 -15.69
CA GLU A 94 10.54 -8.22 -16.80
C GLU A 94 9.26 -7.50 -16.40
N ARG A 95 8.36 -8.19 -15.69
CA ARG A 95 7.09 -7.63 -15.27
C ARG A 95 7.28 -6.53 -14.22
N SER A 96 8.18 -6.74 -13.25
CA SER A 96 8.56 -5.75 -12.24
C SER A 96 9.02 -4.45 -12.90
N LYS A 97 9.91 -4.54 -13.89
CA LYS A 97 10.36 -3.37 -14.65
C LYS A 97 9.22 -2.64 -15.37
N GLN A 98 8.28 -3.38 -15.98
CA GLN A 98 7.12 -2.78 -16.62
C GLN A 98 6.21 -2.06 -15.61
N VAL A 99 5.96 -2.69 -14.46
CA VAL A 99 5.15 -2.11 -13.38
C VAL A 99 5.80 -0.83 -12.86
N GLU A 100 7.12 -0.85 -12.61
CA GLU A 100 7.89 0.34 -12.19
C GLU A 100 7.75 1.49 -13.19
N GLU A 101 7.89 1.23 -14.50
CA GLU A 101 7.74 2.25 -15.54
C GLU A 101 6.31 2.81 -15.64
N LEU A 102 5.29 1.99 -15.34
CA LEU A 102 3.91 2.45 -15.26
C LEU A 102 3.68 3.29 -14.00
N LEU A 103 4.24 2.88 -12.85
CA LEU A 103 4.14 3.61 -11.59
C LEU A 103 4.83 4.97 -11.63
N LYS A 104 5.91 5.15 -12.41
CA LYS A 104 6.57 6.47 -12.63
C LYS A 104 5.63 7.54 -13.20
N LYS A 105 4.53 7.15 -13.85
CA LYS A 105 3.53 8.08 -14.38
C LYS A 105 2.60 8.62 -13.30
N TYR A 106 2.63 8.03 -12.11
CA TYR A 106 1.80 8.40 -10.98
C TYR A 106 2.62 9.17 -9.94
N SER A 107 2.02 10.21 -9.36
CA SER A 107 2.60 10.91 -8.21
C SER A 107 2.27 10.12 -6.93
N TYR A 108 3.12 9.15 -6.59
CA TYR A 108 2.91 8.25 -5.45
C TYR A 108 3.45 8.79 -4.12
N ASN A 109 4.29 9.83 -4.14
CA ASN A 109 4.77 10.51 -2.92
C ASN A 109 3.81 11.63 -2.52
N ILE A 110 3.65 11.85 -1.21
CA ILE A 110 2.90 12.99 -0.67
C ILE A 110 3.86 14.19 -0.57
N SER A 111 3.65 15.19 -1.42
CA SER A 111 4.45 16.41 -1.36
C SER A 111 4.08 17.28 -0.14
N THR A 112 5.04 18.03 0.40
CA THR A 112 4.79 19.05 1.44
C THR A 112 3.81 20.14 0.99
N GLU A 113 3.66 20.35 -0.32
CA GLU A 113 2.69 21.29 -0.90
C GLU A 113 1.27 20.72 -0.95
N GLU A 114 1.12 19.40 -0.79
CA GLU A 114 -0.17 18.70 -0.79
C GLU A 114 -0.75 18.52 0.62
N VAL A 115 -0.09 19.06 1.66
CA VAL A 115 -0.46 18.85 3.08
C VAL A 115 -1.91 19.30 3.38
N ASP A 116 -2.40 20.33 2.70
CA ASP A 116 -3.80 20.79 2.85
C ASP A 116 -4.83 19.87 2.18
N GLN A 117 -4.39 18.91 1.36
CA GLN A 117 -5.22 17.98 0.59
C GLN A 117 -5.12 16.52 1.08
N VAL A 118 -4.40 16.29 2.18
CA VAL A 118 -4.23 14.96 2.78
C VAL A 118 -4.88 14.90 4.16
N ILE A 119 -5.08 13.67 4.63
CA ILE A 119 -5.53 13.40 5.99
C ILE A 119 -4.30 13.14 6.85
N LYS A 120 -4.22 13.74 8.02
CA LYS A 120 -3.24 13.39 9.04
C LYS A 120 -3.87 12.41 10.03
N ALA A 121 -3.19 11.31 10.34
CA ALA A 121 -3.68 10.32 11.29
C ALA A 121 -2.54 9.58 11.99
N TYR A 122 -2.81 8.99 13.14
CA TYR A 122 -1.89 8.11 13.84
C TYR A 122 -2.24 6.66 13.54
N GLY A 123 -1.27 5.89 13.06
CA GLY A 123 -1.46 4.49 12.67
C GLY A 123 -0.80 3.52 13.65
N GLU A 124 -1.60 2.68 14.29
CA GLU A 124 -1.11 1.54 15.06
C GLU A 124 -1.22 0.26 14.22
N PHE A 125 -0.07 -0.23 13.73
CA PHE A 125 0.01 -1.39 12.85
C PHE A 125 0.14 -2.71 13.65
N THR A 126 -0.61 -3.74 13.24
CA THR A 126 -0.70 -5.04 13.89
C THR A 126 -0.55 -6.18 12.87
N PRO A 127 0.29 -7.21 13.12
CA PRO A 127 1.13 -7.37 14.31
C PRO A 127 2.27 -6.34 14.39
N LYS A 128 2.62 -5.94 15.61
CA LYS A 128 3.85 -5.16 15.87
C LYS A 128 5.03 -6.09 15.68
N THR A 129 5.55 -6.19 14.46
CA THR A 129 6.71 -7.03 14.24
C THR A 129 7.95 -6.32 14.77
N LYS A 130 8.80 -7.07 15.46
CA LYS A 130 10.06 -6.56 16.03
C LYS A 130 11.28 -7.05 15.24
N VAL A 131 11.05 -7.75 14.13
CA VAL A 131 12.11 -8.36 13.35
C VAL A 131 12.39 -7.45 12.17
N ARG A 132 13.61 -6.91 12.13
CA ARG A 132 14.09 -6.01 11.08
C ARG A 132 13.91 -6.67 9.71
N GLY A 133 13.20 -5.99 8.81
CA GLY A 133 12.94 -6.49 7.46
C GLY A 133 11.98 -7.68 7.38
N VAL A 134 11.27 -8.03 8.47
CA VAL A 134 10.27 -9.11 8.51
C VAL A 134 9.02 -8.62 9.21
N ALA A 135 8.13 -8.04 8.42
CA ALA A 135 6.82 -7.64 8.86
C ALA A 135 5.88 -7.61 7.68
N LYS A 136 4.70 -8.20 7.80
CA LYS A 136 3.54 -7.74 7.04
C LYS A 136 2.52 -7.39 8.13
N PRO A 137 2.32 -6.12 8.50
CA PRO A 137 1.18 -5.80 9.32
C PRO A 137 -0.07 -6.16 8.52
N ASP A 138 -0.94 -6.97 9.11
CA ASP A 138 -2.20 -7.34 8.46
C ASP A 138 -3.22 -6.22 8.57
N THR A 139 -3.11 -5.40 9.62
CA THR A 139 -4.05 -4.33 9.90
C THR A 139 -3.41 -3.08 10.50
N VAL A 140 -4.11 -1.96 10.37
CA VAL A 140 -3.77 -0.68 10.99
C VAL A 140 -5.00 -0.09 11.66
N ASN A 141 -4.84 0.45 12.86
CA ASN A 141 -5.85 1.26 13.53
C ASN A 141 -5.48 2.74 13.38
N TRP A 142 -6.28 3.47 12.59
CA TRP A 142 -6.16 4.92 12.47
C TRP A 142 -6.88 5.64 13.60
N SER A 143 -6.19 6.59 14.23
CA SER A 143 -6.70 7.43 15.31
C SER A 143 -6.28 8.88 15.10
N ASN A 144 -6.87 9.82 15.84
CA ASN A 144 -6.56 11.26 15.77
C ASN A 144 -6.57 11.79 14.32
N ILE A 145 -7.63 11.45 13.60
CA ILE A 145 -7.81 11.79 12.19
C ILE A 145 -8.11 13.29 12.07
N GLU A 146 -7.23 14.00 11.38
CA GLU A 146 -7.28 15.43 11.07
C GLU A 146 -7.34 15.60 9.54
N TYR A 147 -8.34 16.34 9.04
CA TYR A 147 -8.47 16.62 7.61
C TYR A 147 -7.73 17.91 7.27
N GLY A 148 -6.95 17.90 6.19
CA GLY A 148 -6.35 19.12 5.64
C GLY A 148 -7.40 20.19 5.29
N ALA A 149 -7.01 21.46 5.33
CA ALA A 149 -7.94 22.59 5.17
C ALA A 149 -8.69 22.59 3.82
N ASN A 150 -8.09 22.01 2.78
CA ASN A 150 -8.66 21.87 1.45
C ASN A 150 -9.11 20.42 1.14
N TYR A 151 -9.13 19.54 2.15
CA TYR A 151 -9.67 18.20 2.02
C TYR A 151 -11.19 18.29 1.86
N SER A 152 -11.67 18.30 0.62
CA SER A 152 -13.09 18.53 0.37
C SER A 152 -13.92 17.33 0.88
N VAL A 153 -14.85 17.61 1.81
CA VAL A 153 -15.88 16.67 2.29
C VAL A 153 -16.80 16.20 1.15
N LEU A 154 -16.78 16.87 0.00
CA LEU A 154 -17.46 16.43 -1.22
C LEU A 154 -16.92 15.09 -1.76
N ASN A 155 -15.69 14.69 -1.41
CA ASN A 155 -15.13 13.37 -1.73
C ASN A 155 -15.75 12.25 -0.87
N PHE A 156 -16.28 12.57 0.31
CA PHE A 156 -16.94 11.59 1.20
C PHE A 156 -18.41 11.36 0.80
N LEU A 157 -19.06 12.35 0.18
CA LEU A 157 -20.49 12.28 -0.20
C LEU A 157 -20.74 11.77 -1.62
N SER A 158 -19.75 11.78 -2.51
CA SER A 158 -19.88 11.20 -3.86
C SER A 158 -19.85 9.66 -3.87
N ASP A 159 -19.26 9.03 -2.84
CA ASP A 159 -18.99 7.58 -2.85
C ASP A 159 -20.06 6.70 -2.17
N THR A 160 -21.09 7.31 -1.58
CA THR A 160 -22.29 6.55 -1.15
C THR A 160 -23.10 5.98 -2.33
N ARG A 161 -22.75 6.34 -3.58
CA ARG A 161 -23.34 5.77 -4.80
C ARG A 161 -22.45 4.71 -5.48
N GLY A 162 -21.24 4.49 -4.97
CA GLY A 162 -20.21 3.66 -5.61
C GLY A 162 -19.66 2.57 -4.71
N VAL A 163 -20.40 2.10 -3.70
CA VAL A 163 -19.96 0.99 -2.84
C VAL A 163 -19.63 -0.23 -3.71
N ILE A 164 -18.34 -0.50 -3.91
CA ILE A 164 -17.86 -1.79 -4.42
C ILE A 164 -18.10 -2.78 -3.29
N LYS A 165 -19.33 -3.34 -3.26
CA LYS A 165 -19.63 -4.51 -2.46
C LYS A 165 -18.79 -5.67 -2.99
N ARG A 166 -18.29 -6.46 -2.04
CA ARG A 166 -17.43 -7.64 -2.18
C ARG A 166 -17.87 -8.63 -3.28
N ASP A 167 -19.15 -8.61 -3.66
CA ASP A 167 -19.76 -9.52 -4.64
C ASP A 167 -19.29 -9.32 -6.09
N LYS A 168 -18.40 -8.35 -6.38
CA LYS A 168 -17.83 -8.14 -7.73
C LYS A 168 -16.33 -8.37 -7.85
N LEU A 169 -15.64 -8.69 -6.76
CA LEU A 169 -14.19 -8.99 -6.77
C LEU A 169 -13.89 -10.50 -6.81
N THR A 170 -14.90 -11.36 -6.72
CA THR A 170 -14.76 -12.82 -6.75
C THR A 170 -14.79 -13.44 -8.15
N ASP A 171 -15.13 -12.68 -9.19
CA ASP A 171 -15.23 -13.18 -10.58
C ASP A 171 -14.01 -12.85 -11.46
N VAL A 172 -12.86 -12.49 -10.87
CA VAL A 172 -11.60 -12.47 -11.63
C VAL A 172 -11.05 -13.89 -11.68
N THR A 173 -11.65 -14.71 -12.56
CA THR A 173 -11.05 -15.97 -12.98
C THR A 173 -9.96 -15.65 -13.99
N PHE A 174 -8.70 -15.93 -13.63
CA PHE A 174 -7.58 -15.85 -14.55
C PHE A 174 -7.65 -17.05 -15.51
N GLU A 175 -8.18 -16.86 -16.73
CA GLU A 175 -8.02 -17.85 -17.80
C GLU A 175 -6.62 -17.69 -18.41
N PHE A 176 -5.72 -18.61 -18.06
CA PHE A 176 -4.44 -18.77 -18.71
C PHE A 176 -4.65 -19.47 -20.05
N LYS A 177 -4.52 -18.73 -21.17
CA LYS A 177 -4.30 -19.34 -22.48
C LYS A 177 -2.80 -19.55 -22.65
N TYR A 178 -2.35 -20.79 -22.45
CA TYR A 178 -1.08 -21.24 -22.98
C TYR A 178 -1.21 -21.32 -24.50
N SER A 179 -0.49 -20.47 -25.24
CA SER A 179 -0.22 -20.75 -26.64
C SER A 179 0.98 -21.66 -26.69
N GLU A 180 0.73 -22.95 -26.89
CA GLU A 180 1.74 -23.83 -27.50
C GLU A 180 1.68 -23.55 -29.00
N ASP A 181 2.72 -22.91 -29.53
CA ASP A 181 3.12 -22.84 -30.93
C ASP A 181 4.53 -22.18 -30.91
N GLU A 182 5.60 -22.66 -31.52
CA GLU A 182 5.98 -23.91 -32.20
C GLU A 182 7.53 -23.94 -32.15
#